data_AF-A0A914Q389-F1
#
_entry.id   AF-A0A914Q389-F1
#
_cell.length_a   1.000
_cell.length_b   1.000
_cell.length_c   1.000
_cell.angle_alpha   90.00
_cell.angle_beta   90.00
_cell.angle_gamma   90.00
#
_symmetry.space_group_name_H-M   'P 1'
#
loop_
_entity.id
_entity.type
_entity.pdbx_description
1 polymer ?
#
loop_
_entity_poly.entity_id
_entity_poly.type
_entity_poly.pdbx_seq_one_letter_code
_entity_poly.pdbx_strand_id
1 'polypeptide(L)'
;MSAAFLHLKRPEQAQRTMKEALKFNRNHSEMWRNYAIMSINVADYIQAIYAIKEYMNISKKPDIEEIVQQLILSIIEVEKPANFEILRKEAISMMGQLSSKDAKIKKHMKVI
;
A
#
# COMPACT_ATOMS: atom_id res chain seq x y z
N MET A 1 -22.78 16.35 11.90
CA MET A 1 -21.97 16.13 10.69
C MET A 1 -20.63 16.88 10.79
N SER A 2 -19.60 16.35 11.49
CA SER A 2 -18.35 17.14 11.62
C SER A 2 -17.03 16.38 11.85
N ALA A 3 -16.97 15.04 11.84
CA ALA A 3 -15.69 14.33 12.02
C ALA A 3 -14.98 13.97 10.71
N ALA A 4 -15.71 13.80 9.61
CA ALA A 4 -15.13 13.33 8.34
C ALA A 4 -14.34 14.41 7.57
N PHE A 5 -14.63 15.69 7.78
CA PHE A 5 -14.07 16.78 6.96
C PHE A 5 -12.69 17.26 7.39
N LEU A 6 -12.24 16.95 8.61
CA LEU A 6 -10.91 17.38 9.10
C LEU A 6 -9.77 16.50 8.56
N HIS A 7 -10.03 15.22 8.28
CA HIS A 7 -9.06 14.32 7.65
C HIS A 7 -8.90 14.56 6.13
N LEU A 8 -9.86 15.27 5.51
CA LEU A 8 -9.93 15.45 4.06
C LEU A 8 -9.25 16.71 3.51
N LYS A 9 -8.67 17.58 4.36
CA LYS A 9 -8.10 18.87 3.90
C LYS A 9 -6.59 18.88 3.64
N ARG A 10 -5.85 17.83 3.99
CA ARG A 10 -4.42 17.64 3.63
C ARG A 10 -4.08 16.55 2.60
N PRO A 11 -4.98 15.63 2.16
CA PRO A 11 -4.62 14.62 1.17
C PRO A 11 -4.56 15.20 -0.25
N GLU A 12 -5.28 16.28 -0.58
CA GLU A 12 -5.33 16.77 -1.98
C GLU A 12 -4.00 17.30 -2.51
N GLN A 13 -3.21 18.02 -1.71
CA GLN A 13 -1.92 18.54 -2.16
C GLN A 13 -0.89 17.42 -2.32
N ALA A 14 -0.78 16.51 -1.34
CA ALA A 14 0.08 15.34 -1.46
C ALA A 14 -0.34 14.43 -2.62
N GLN A 15 -1.65 14.26 -2.84
CA GLN A 15 -2.19 13.52 -3.98
C GLN A 15 -1.92 14.21 -5.31
N ARG A 16 -2.00 15.54 -5.39
CA ARG A 16 -1.65 16.29 -6.62
C ARG A 16 -0.17 16.19 -6.93
N THR A 17 0.70 16.44 -5.94
CA THR A 17 2.15 16.32 -6.09
C THR A 17 2.55 14.89 -6.48
N MET A 18 1.93 13.87 -5.87
CA MET A 18 2.20 12.47 -6.23
C MET A 18 1.66 12.11 -7.62
N LYS A 19 0.45 12.58 -7.99
CA LYS A 19 -0.13 12.40 -9.34
C LYS A 19 0.70 13.10 -10.42
N GLU A 20 1.31 14.24 -10.10
CA GLU A 20 2.24 14.93 -10.98
C GLU A 20 3.57 14.20 -11.07
N ALA A 21 4.11 13.70 -9.96
CA ALA A 21 5.32 12.87 -9.97
C ALA A 21 5.14 11.57 -10.78
N LEU A 22 3.96 10.95 -10.71
CA LEU A 22 3.57 9.80 -11.54
C LEU A 22 3.46 10.13 -13.04
N LYS A 23 3.21 11.41 -13.40
CA LYS A 23 3.21 11.87 -14.80
C LYS A 23 4.62 12.06 -15.35
N PHE A 24 5.60 12.43 -14.52
CA PHE A 24 6.96 12.77 -14.97
C PHE A 24 7.95 11.60 -14.98
N ASN A 25 7.71 10.50 -14.25
CA ASN A 25 8.60 9.32 -14.33
C ASN A 25 7.89 7.99 -14.01
N ARG A 26 7.28 7.39 -15.03
CA ARG A 26 6.54 6.10 -14.97
C ARG A 26 7.43 4.87 -14.73
N ASN A 27 8.74 5.02 -14.59
CA ASN A 27 9.70 3.92 -14.58
C ASN A 27 10.15 3.44 -13.20
N HIS A 28 9.58 3.92 -12.09
CA HIS A 28 10.06 3.51 -10.76
C HIS A 28 8.93 2.98 -9.90
N SER A 29 8.91 1.65 -9.77
CA SER A 29 8.23 0.96 -8.67
C SER A 29 8.56 1.60 -7.31
N GLU A 30 9.74 2.20 -7.16
CA GLU A 30 10.15 2.93 -5.96
C GLU A 30 9.29 4.15 -5.61
N MET A 31 8.68 4.82 -6.59
CA MET A 31 7.78 5.94 -6.31
C MET A 31 6.50 5.46 -5.64
N TRP A 32 5.94 4.34 -6.10
CA TRP A 32 4.78 3.71 -5.47
C TRP A 32 5.09 3.19 -4.08
N ARG A 33 6.30 2.64 -3.88
CA ARG A 33 6.81 2.26 -2.55
C ARG A 33 6.88 3.45 -1.61
N ASN A 34 7.51 4.55 -2.04
CA ASN A 34 7.64 5.74 -1.21
C ASN A 34 6.27 6.36 -0.90
N TYR A 35 5.34 6.30 -1.85
CA TYR A 35 3.97 6.73 -1.62
C TYR A 35 3.24 5.88 -0.58
N ALA A 36 3.37 4.55 -0.66
CA ALA A 36 2.80 3.65 0.32
C ALA A 36 3.30 3.97 1.73
N ILE A 37 4.61 4.08 1.92
CA ILE A 37 5.24 4.38 3.22
C ILE A 37 4.77 5.74 3.75
N MET A 38 4.78 6.78 2.91
CA MET A 38 4.33 8.11 3.31
C MET A 38 2.86 8.11 3.73
N SER A 39 2.00 7.41 2.99
CA SER A 39 0.58 7.27 3.30
C SER A 39 0.34 6.51 4.62
N ILE A 40 1.13 5.48 4.92
CA ILE A 40 1.09 4.78 6.23
C ILE A 40 1.44 5.76 7.36
N ASN A 41 2.53 6.53 7.20
CA ASN A 41 3.00 7.46 8.23
C ASN A 41 2.01 8.57 8.59
N VAL A 42 1.15 8.98 7.64
CA VAL A 42 0.09 9.98 7.88
C VAL A 42 -1.27 9.34 8.19
N ALA A 43 -1.32 8.02 8.41
CA ALA A 43 -2.53 7.23 8.64
C ALA A 43 -3.60 7.34 7.52
N ASP A 44 -3.18 7.65 6.28
CA ASP A 44 -4.04 7.60 5.10
C ASP A 44 -4.02 6.19 4.49
N TYR A 45 -4.66 5.26 5.20
CA TYR A 45 -4.62 3.83 4.86
C TYR A 45 -5.27 3.49 3.52
N ILE A 46 -6.22 4.31 3.06
CA ILE A 46 -6.86 4.11 1.76
C ILE A 46 -5.84 4.34 0.65
N GLN A 47 -5.09 5.44 0.72
CA GLN A 47 -4.04 5.71 -0.27
C GLN A 47 -2.86 4.75 -0.12
N ALA A 48 -2.51 4.34 1.10
CA ALA A 48 -1.47 3.34 1.33
C ALA A 48 -1.80 2.01 0.63
N ILE A 49 -3.02 1.48 0.80
CA ILE A 49 -3.47 0.25 0.14
C ILE A 49 -3.43 0.38 -1.38
N TYR A 50 -3.89 1.53 -1.91
CA TYR A 50 -3.83 1.78 -3.35
C TYR A 50 -2.38 1.74 -3.87
N ALA A 51 -1.48 2.46 -3.22
CA ALA A 51 -0.06 2.52 -3.59
C ALA A 51 0.63 1.15 -3.51
N ILE A 52 0.31 0.36 -2.48
CA ILE A 52 0.85 -1.01 -2.32
C ILE A 52 0.37 -1.91 -3.45
N LYS A 53 -0.92 -1.84 -3.85
CA LYS A 53 -1.45 -2.63 -4.97
C LYS A 53 -0.78 -2.27 -6.29
N GLU A 54 -0.57 -1.00 -6.58
CA GLU A 54 0.16 -0.57 -7.77
C GLU A 54 1.64 -1.00 -7.72
N TYR A 55 2.27 -0.90 -6.55
CA TYR A 55 3.62 -1.42 -6.33
C TYR A 55 3.70 -2.94 -6.56
N MET A 56 2.72 -3.71 -6.06
CA MET A 56 2.59 -5.16 -6.28
C MET A 56 2.38 -5.56 -7.73
N ASN A 57 1.75 -4.70 -8.52
CA ASN A 57 1.47 -4.95 -9.93
C ASN A 57 2.73 -4.74 -10.79
N ILE A 58 3.54 -3.74 -10.44
CA ILE A 58 4.69 -3.30 -11.25
C ILE A 58 6.01 -3.90 -10.74
N SER A 59 6.16 -4.04 -9.42
CA SER A 59 7.38 -4.52 -8.76
C SER A 59 7.39 -6.04 -8.60
N LYS A 60 8.59 -6.62 -8.76
CA LYS A 60 8.90 -8.00 -8.36
C LYS A 60 9.79 -8.06 -7.12
N LYS A 61 9.99 -6.92 -6.44
CA LYS A 61 10.86 -6.85 -5.27
C LYS A 61 10.21 -7.57 -4.08
N PRO A 62 11.01 -8.25 -3.23
CA PRO A 62 10.51 -9.01 -2.07
C PRO A 62 10.10 -8.10 -0.89
N ASP A 63 10.45 -6.81 -0.94
CA ASP A 63 10.18 -5.83 0.13
C ASP A 63 8.70 -5.46 0.27
N ILE A 64 7.81 -5.99 -0.58
CA ILE A 64 6.38 -5.75 -0.49
C ILE A 64 5.81 -6.31 0.82
N GLU A 65 6.26 -7.49 1.26
CA GLU A 65 5.80 -8.07 2.54
C GLU A 65 6.09 -7.13 3.72
N GLU A 66 7.27 -6.53 3.75
CA GLU A 66 7.68 -5.60 4.79
C GLU A 66 6.74 -4.37 4.84
N ILE A 67 6.41 -3.80 3.67
CA ILE A 67 5.51 -2.64 3.58
C ILE A 67 4.09 -3.01 4.03
N VAL A 68 3.60 -4.20 3.68
CA VAL A 68 2.28 -4.69 4.13
C VAL A 68 2.28 -4.91 5.64
N GLN A 69 3.37 -5.42 6.22
CA GLN A 69 3.51 -5.55 7.68
C GLN A 69 3.50 -4.19 8.37
N GLN A 70 4.21 -3.19 7.84
CA GLN A 70 4.20 -1.82 8.36
C GLN A 70 2.78 -1.22 8.35
N LEU A 71 2.01 -1.45 7.28
CA LEU A 71 0.61 -1.04 7.21
C LEU A 71 -0.22 -1.68 8.33
N ILE A 72 -0.10 -3.00 8.53
CA ILE A 72 -0.85 -3.73 9.56
C ILE A 72 -0.51 -3.23 10.96
N LEU A 73 0.79 -3.06 11.26
CA LEU A 73 1.24 -2.55 12.55
C LEU A 73 0.68 -1.15 12.82
N SER A 74 0.79 -0.24 11.84
CA SER A 74 0.25 1.12 11.98
C SER A 74 -1.26 1.13 12.24
N ILE A 75 -2.03 0.24 11.60
CA ILE A 75 -3.49 0.12 11.81
C ILE A 75 -3.82 -0.41 13.22
N ILE A 76 -2.95 -1.24 13.82
CA ILE A 76 -3.14 -1.76 15.18
C ILE A 76 -2.76 -0.69 16.22
N GLU A 77 -1.70 0.08 15.96
CA GLU A 77 -1.23 1.16 16.82
C GLU A 77 -2.21 2.33 16.90
N VAL A 78 -2.85 2.68 15.77
CA VAL A 78 -3.95 3.65 15.76
C VAL A 78 -5.19 2.92 16.25
N GLU A 79 -5.61 3.20 17.48
CA GLU A 79 -6.73 2.52 18.15
C GLU A 79 -7.97 2.43 17.24
N LYS A 80 -8.19 1.23 16.69
CA LYS A 80 -9.28 0.80 15.79
C LYS A 80 -9.88 1.93 14.93
N PRO A 81 -9.26 2.25 13.77
CA PRO A 81 -9.86 3.20 12.84
C PRO A 81 -11.27 2.75 12.44
N ALA A 82 -12.15 3.70 12.12
CA ALA A 82 -13.56 3.42 11.76
C ALA A 82 -13.73 2.35 10.67
N ASN A 83 -12.72 2.17 9.82
CA ASN A 83 -12.70 1.21 8.72
C ASN A 83 -11.83 -0.04 8.99
N PHE A 84 -11.47 -0.32 10.25
CA PHE A 84 -10.54 -1.38 10.64
C PHE A 84 -10.84 -2.74 9.98
N GLU A 85 -12.10 -3.19 9.99
CA GLU A 85 -12.49 -4.48 9.39
C GLU A 85 -12.26 -4.53 7.87
N ILE A 86 -12.47 -3.40 7.18
CA ILE A 86 -12.22 -3.30 5.74
C ILE A 86 -10.71 -3.34 5.47
N LEU A 87 -9.93 -2.57 6.22
CA LEU A 87 -8.47 -2.53 6.11
C LEU A 87 -7.84 -3.89 6.41
N ARG A 88 -8.35 -4.58 7.44
CA ARG A 88 -7.92 -5.94 7.81
C ARG A 88 -8.17 -6.94 6.69
N LYS A 89 -9.36 -6.93 6.08
CA LYS A 89 -9.68 -7.82 4.95
C LYS A 89 -8.72 -7.60 3.77
N GLU A 90 -8.40 -6.34 3.48
CA GLU A 90 -7.49 -6.04 2.37
C GLU A 90 -6.03 -6.38 2.66
N ALA A 91 -5.56 -6.20 3.89
CA ALA A 91 -4.24 -6.68 4.29
C ALA A 91 -4.11 -8.21 4.12
N ILE A 92 -5.13 -8.96 4.54
CA ILE A 92 -5.17 -10.43 4.36
C ILE A 92 -5.17 -10.82 2.88
N SER A 93 -5.94 -10.12 2.05
CA SER A 93 -5.99 -10.33 0.60
C SER A 93 -4.62 -10.09 -0.05
N MET A 94 -3.93 -9.01 0.32
CA MET A 94 -2.57 -8.70 -0.18
C MET A 94 -1.56 -9.78 0.23
N MET A 95 -1.57 -10.22 1.48
CA MET A 95 -0.71 -11.31 1.95
C MET A 95 -0.96 -12.63 1.21
N GLY A 96 -2.23 -12.97 0.93
CA GLY A 96 -2.57 -14.15 0.13
C GLY A 96 -2.07 -14.07 -1.32
N GLN A 97 -2.10 -12.88 -1.92
CA GLN A 97 -1.56 -12.64 -3.27
C GLN A 97 -0.03 -12.76 -3.31
N LEU A 98 0.67 -12.34 -2.25
CA LEU A 98 2.11 -12.51 -2.13
C LEU A 98 2.50 -13.99 -2.02
N SER A 99 1.87 -14.72 -1.09
CA SER A 99 2.11 -16.15 -0.89
C SER A 99 1.78 -17.01 -2.13
N SER A 100 0.71 -16.67 -2.86
CA SER A 100 0.35 -17.38 -4.10
C SER A 100 1.28 -17.06 -5.28
N LYS A 101 1.85 -15.85 -5.34
CA LYS A 101 2.92 -15.51 -6.30
C LYS A 101 4.19 -16.32 -5.99
N ASP A 102 4.57 -16.50 -4.72
CA ASP A 102 5.70 -17.36 -4.35
C ASP A 102 5.49 -18.83 -4.75
N ALA A 103 4.26 -19.35 -4.64
CA ALA A 103 3.92 -20.68 -5.13
C ALA A 103 4.04 -20.82 -6.66
N LYS A 104 3.68 -19.77 -7.42
CA LYS A 104 3.86 -19.73 -8.89
C LYS A 104 5.33 -19.59 -9.30
N ILE A 105 6.14 -18.85 -8.54
CA ILE A 105 7.59 -18.68 -8.77
C ILE A 105 8.33 -19.98 -8.46
N LYS A 106 8.00 -20.69 -7.37
CA LYS A 106 8.55 -22.02 -7.05
C LYS A 106 8.28 -23.08 -8.12
N LYS A 107 7.18 -22.96 -8.87
CA LYS A 107 6.84 -23.89 -9.97
C LYS A 107 7.72 -23.69 -11.22
N HIS A 108 8.19 -22.47 -11.47
CA HIS A 108 9.08 -22.17 -12.60
C HIS A 108 10.57 -22.41 -12.28
N MET A 109 10.93 -22.49 -11.01
CA MET A 109 12.31 -22.73 -10.56
C MET A 109 12.64 -24.22 -10.36
N LYS A 110 11.70 -25.14 -10.65
CA LYS A 110 11.88 -26.60 -10.61
C LYS A 110 12.19 -27.23 -11.98
N VAL A 111 12.48 -26.43 -13.01
CA VAL A 111 12.79 -26.91 -14.38
C VAL A 111 14.10 -26.31 -14.92
N ILE A 112 15.04 -25.98 -14.03
CA ILE A 112 16.44 -25.69 -14.39
C ILE A 112 17.32 -26.64 -13.60
#